data_AF-A0A6I3XI08-F1
#
_entry.id   AF-A0A6I3XI08-F1
#
_cell.length_a   1.000
_cell.length_b   1.000
_cell.length_c   1.000
_cell.angle_alpha   90.00
_cell.angle_beta   90.00
_cell.angle_gamma   90.00
#
_symmetry.space_group_name_H-M   'P 1'
#
loop_
_entity.id
_entity.type
_entity.pdbx_description
1 polymer ?
#
loop_
_entity_poly.entity_id
_entity_poly.type
_entity_poly.pdbx_seq_one_letter_code
_entity_poly.pdbx_strand_id
1 'polypeptide(L)'
;MAVTDAVKSLDLAQRTFQALDASGAQVALVSRAGQDLGKYGLRYSHMGIVVRDHPAGRWTVVHELNGCGTAASALYNEGLGNFFLAGLFRYEAQVVIPGPDAQARLAQLVTTRTARRLHHANYNMLSYAWSTRYQNSNQWVLETYAAAGAPAGQVETREEAQAWLKGAGFAPITVYVPSVTRLGARMLRANVAFDDHPFDRRMAGQIDTVSTDAVVRFVRNVDGAARVIVVE
;
A
#
# COMPACT_ATOMS: atom_id res chain seq x y z
N MET A 1 -16.31 -10.30 13.78
CA MET A 1 -15.80 -9.09 14.47
C MET A 1 -16.69 -8.84 15.68
N ALA A 2 -16.14 -8.56 16.86
CA ALA A 2 -16.95 -8.19 18.01
C ALA A 2 -17.53 -6.77 17.85
N VAL A 3 -18.67 -6.45 18.47
CA VAL A 3 -19.27 -5.11 18.41
C VAL A 3 -18.28 -4.03 18.86
N THR A 4 -17.55 -4.29 19.94
CA THR A 4 -16.53 -3.38 20.46
C THR A 4 -15.41 -3.09 19.45
N ASP A 5 -15.04 -4.07 18.62
CA ASP A 5 -14.03 -3.88 17.58
C ASP A 5 -14.57 -3.00 16.45
N ALA A 6 -15.83 -3.22 16.05
CA ALA A 6 -16.47 -2.42 15.02
C ALA A 6 -16.58 -0.93 15.45
N VAL A 7 -16.95 -0.67 16.71
CA VAL A 7 -17.00 0.69 17.26
C VAL A 7 -15.63 1.36 17.20
N LYS A 8 -14.57 0.70 17.70
CA LYS A 8 -13.21 1.27 17.67
C LYS A 8 -12.71 1.53 16.24
N SER A 9 -13.03 0.64 15.29
CA SER A 9 -12.70 0.83 13.87
C SER A 9 -13.42 2.04 13.28
N LEU A 10 -14.69 2.25 13.62
CA LEU A 10 -15.47 3.41 13.14
C LEU A 10 -15.03 4.71 13.82
N ASP A 11 -14.67 4.68 15.09
CA ASP A 11 -14.08 5.83 15.80
C ASP A 11 -12.77 6.26 15.12
N LEU A 12 -11.89 5.31 14.80
CA LEU A 12 -10.66 5.58 14.06
C LEU A 12 -10.96 6.14 12.65
N ALA A 13 -11.97 5.61 11.97
CA ALA A 13 -12.40 6.13 10.68
C ALA A 13 -12.84 7.60 10.78
N GLN A 14 -13.63 7.94 11.79
CA GLN A 14 -14.09 9.30 12.04
C GLN A 14 -12.92 10.24 12.37
N ARG A 15 -12.01 9.84 13.26
CA ARG A 15 -10.82 10.65 13.59
C ARG A 15 -9.91 10.85 12.39
N THR A 16 -9.73 9.82 11.57
CA THR A 16 -8.94 9.90 10.33
C THR A 16 -9.60 10.84 9.32
N PHE A 17 -10.93 10.78 9.16
CA PHE A 17 -11.68 11.72 8.33
C PHE A 17 -11.45 13.15 8.78
N GLN A 18 -11.58 13.43 10.09
CA GLN A 18 -11.38 14.76 10.64
C GLN A 18 -9.95 15.27 10.45
N ALA A 19 -8.94 14.41 10.66
CA ALA A 19 -7.54 14.75 10.44
C ALA A 19 -7.25 15.08 8.97
N LEU A 20 -7.80 14.29 8.04
CA LEU A 20 -7.71 14.55 6.60
C LEU A 20 -8.36 15.88 6.24
N ASP A 21 -9.56 16.16 6.75
CA ASP A 21 -10.29 17.41 6.48
C ASP A 21 -9.54 18.65 7.00
N ALA A 22 -9.08 18.59 8.25
CA ALA A 22 -8.32 19.66 8.88
C ALA A 22 -6.97 19.90 8.19
N SER A 23 -6.41 18.89 7.52
CA SER A 23 -5.13 19.02 6.83
C SER A 23 -5.19 19.86 5.55
N GLY A 24 -6.38 20.07 4.99
CA GLY A 24 -6.59 20.74 3.70
C GLY A 24 -6.11 19.95 2.47
N ALA A 25 -5.63 18.71 2.65
CA ALA A 25 -5.12 17.88 1.57
C ALA A 25 -6.20 17.56 0.52
N GLN A 26 -5.77 17.29 -0.71
CA GLN A 26 -6.63 16.76 -1.78
C GLN A 26 -6.51 15.24 -1.90
N VAL A 27 -5.34 14.71 -1.57
CA VAL A 27 -5.04 13.28 -1.54
C VAL A 27 -3.98 13.01 -0.49
N ALA A 28 -4.04 11.82 0.10
CA ALA A 28 -3.03 11.31 1.01
C ALA A 28 -2.85 9.80 0.79
N LEU A 29 -1.80 9.23 1.38
CA LEU A 29 -1.66 7.78 1.52
C LEU A 29 -2.07 7.42 2.95
N VAL A 30 -3.00 6.49 3.12
CA VAL A 30 -3.51 6.07 4.43
C VAL A 30 -3.15 4.63 4.68
N SER A 31 -2.55 4.34 5.83
CA SER A 31 -2.17 3.00 6.26
C SER A 31 -2.93 2.55 7.49
N ARG A 32 -3.23 1.24 7.56
CA ARG A 32 -3.87 0.59 8.73
C ARG A 32 -3.00 -0.55 9.27
N ALA A 33 -3.06 -0.75 10.58
CA ALA A 33 -2.40 -1.86 11.28
C ALA A 33 -3.35 -3.07 11.41
N GLY A 34 -3.59 -3.78 10.31
CA GLY A 34 -4.50 -4.93 10.23
C GLY A 34 -3.89 -6.27 10.69
N GLN A 35 -2.56 -6.36 10.79
CA GLN A 35 -1.85 -7.56 11.21
C GLN A 35 -0.72 -7.21 12.18
N ASP A 36 -0.38 -8.13 13.07
CA ASP A 36 0.85 -8.00 13.88
C ASP A 36 2.08 -8.34 13.04
N LEU A 37 2.78 -7.30 12.63
CA LEU A 37 4.04 -7.40 11.87
C LEU A 37 5.26 -7.04 12.72
N GLY A 38 5.11 -6.93 14.04
CA GLY A 38 6.18 -6.49 14.94
C GLY A 38 7.43 -7.36 14.86
N LYS A 39 7.27 -8.67 14.64
CA LYS A 39 8.40 -9.59 14.43
C LYS A 39 9.26 -9.30 13.19
N TYR A 40 8.76 -8.51 12.25
CA TYR A 40 9.48 -8.05 11.06
C TYR A 40 9.91 -6.58 11.16
N GLY A 41 9.71 -5.93 12.30
CA GLY A 41 9.99 -4.50 12.49
C GLY A 41 9.04 -3.58 11.73
N LEU A 42 7.83 -4.06 11.37
CA LEU A 42 6.83 -3.29 10.63
C LEU A 42 5.63 -2.98 11.50
N ARG A 43 5.01 -1.82 11.26
CA ARG A 43 3.87 -1.35 12.06
C ARG A 43 2.53 -1.45 11.33
N TYR A 44 2.47 -1.00 10.08
CA TYR A 44 1.24 -1.01 9.30
C TYR A 44 1.30 -2.05 8.18
N SER A 45 0.19 -2.76 7.99
CA SER A 45 0.15 -3.91 7.09
C SER A 45 -0.36 -3.57 5.68
N HIS A 46 -1.13 -2.49 5.55
CA HIS A 46 -1.82 -2.17 4.31
C HIS A 46 -1.99 -0.67 4.13
N MET A 47 -1.80 -0.20 2.90
CA MET A 47 -1.92 1.20 2.50
C MET A 47 -2.90 1.34 1.32
N GLY A 48 -3.61 2.47 1.28
CA GLY A 48 -4.39 2.93 0.14
C GLY A 48 -4.13 4.40 -0.17
N ILE A 49 -4.60 4.85 -1.33
CA ILE A 49 -4.59 6.26 -1.74
C ILE A 49 -5.96 6.84 -1.40
N VAL A 50 -6.02 7.79 -0.47
CA VAL A 50 -7.28 8.42 -0.04
C VAL A 50 -7.45 9.77 -0.72
N VAL A 51 -8.55 9.95 -1.45
CA VAL A 51 -8.84 11.12 -2.29
C VAL A 51 -10.03 11.88 -1.74
N ARG A 52 -9.87 13.17 -1.50
CA ARG A 52 -10.91 14.03 -0.93
C ARG A 52 -12.13 14.10 -1.82
N ASP A 53 -11.95 14.46 -3.09
CA ASP A 53 -13.05 14.74 -4.02
C ASP A 53 -13.17 13.64 -5.08
N HIS A 54 -13.39 12.40 -4.63
CA HIS A 54 -13.50 11.24 -5.51
C HIS A 54 -14.96 11.01 -5.98
N PRO A 55 -15.21 10.53 -7.22
CA PRO A 55 -16.57 10.28 -7.72
C PRO A 55 -17.40 9.30 -6.90
N ALA A 56 -16.76 8.41 -6.15
CA ALA A 56 -17.44 7.45 -5.25
C ALA A 56 -17.76 8.02 -3.85
N GLY A 57 -17.34 9.25 -3.55
CA GLY A 57 -17.60 9.91 -2.27
C GLY A 57 -16.39 10.64 -1.68
N ARG A 58 -16.65 11.48 -0.68
CA ARG A 58 -15.60 12.26 -0.02
C ARG A 58 -14.67 11.36 0.78
N TRP A 59 -13.35 11.58 0.66
CA TRP A 59 -12.31 10.76 1.29
C TRP A 59 -12.45 9.26 0.95
N THR A 60 -12.55 8.95 -0.34
CA THR A 60 -12.53 7.58 -0.84
C THR A 60 -11.10 7.04 -0.85
N VAL A 61 -10.91 5.88 -0.24
CA VAL A 61 -9.68 5.09 -0.32
C VAL A 61 -9.74 4.19 -1.55
N VAL A 62 -8.81 4.41 -2.48
CA VAL A 62 -8.52 3.51 -3.59
C VAL A 62 -7.38 2.60 -3.17
N HIS A 63 -7.61 1.29 -3.19
CA HIS A 63 -6.62 0.31 -2.76
C HIS A 63 -6.80 -1.04 -3.43
N GLU A 64 -5.70 -1.78 -3.54
CA GLU A 64 -5.72 -3.17 -3.98
C GLU A 64 -6.00 -4.10 -2.79
N LEU A 65 -6.97 -5.00 -2.93
CA LEU A 65 -7.23 -6.06 -1.97
C LEU A 65 -7.25 -7.40 -2.68
N ASN A 66 -6.82 -8.45 -1.99
CA ASN A 66 -7.11 -9.80 -2.43
C ASN A 66 -8.52 -10.22 -2.00
N GLY A 67 -9.16 -11.09 -2.79
CA GLY A 67 -10.44 -11.68 -2.39
C GLY A 67 -10.25 -12.59 -1.18
N CYS A 68 -10.44 -12.09 0.03
CA CYS A 68 -10.42 -12.81 1.33
C CYS A 68 -9.51 -14.05 1.37
N GLY A 69 -8.19 -13.85 1.32
CA GLY A 69 -7.19 -14.93 1.47
C GLY A 69 -6.86 -15.69 0.18
N THR A 70 -7.45 -15.33 -0.95
CA THR A 70 -7.11 -15.89 -2.28
C THR A 70 -5.90 -15.20 -2.90
N ALA A 71 -5.38 -15.79 -3.97
CA ALA A 71 -4.31 -15.23 -4.81
C ALA A 71 -4.81 -14.23 -5.87
N ALA A 72 -6.11 -13.91 -5.90
CA ALA A 72 -6.68 -12.96 -6.84
C ALA A 72 -6.90 -11.61 -6.15
N SER A 73 -6.48 -10.52 -6.79
CA SER A 73 -6.76 -9.15 -6.34
C SER A 73 -7.58 -8.32 -7.33
N ALA A 74 -8.18 -7.27 -6.79
CA ALA A 74 -8.85 -6.22 -7.52
C ALA A 74 -8.63 -4.87 -6.83
N LEU A 75 -8.89 -3.78 -7.55
CA LEU A 75 -8.97 -2.44 -6.98
C LEU A 75 -10.36 -2.16 -6.44
N TYR A 76 -10.40 -1.57 -5.25
CA TYR A 76 -11.62 -1.18 -4.56
C TYR A 76 -11.60 0.31 -4.27
N ASN A 77 -12.78 0.92 -4.32
CA ASN A 77 -13.04 2.30 -3.96
C ASN A 77 -13.94 2.29 -2.73
N GLU A 78 -13.37 2.54 -1.55
CA GLU A 78 -14.06 2.36 -0.27
C GLU A 78 -13.98 3.62 0.60
N GLY A 79 -15.03 3.89 1.38
CA GLY A 79 -14.94 4.90 2.43
C GLY A 79 -14.04 4.45 3.59
N LEU A 80 -13.59 5.41 4.41
CA LEU A 80 -12.74 5.13 5.58
C LEU A 80 -13.36 4.11 6.56
N GLY A 81 -14.69 4.06 6.68
CA GLY A 81 -15.38 3.05 7.50
C GLY A 81 -15.05 1.63 7.04
N ASN A 82 -15.24 1.31 5.77
CA ASN A 82 -14.89 0.01 5.20
C ASN A 82 -13.38 -0.26 5.28
N PHE A 83 -12.56 0.78 5.04
CA PHE A 83 -11.11 0.68 5.18
C PHE A 83 -10.67 0.30 6.61
N PHE A 84 -11.35 0.73 7.67
CA PHE A 84 -10.97 0.35 9.03
C PHE A 84 -11.75 -0.84 9.60
N LEU A 85 -12.89 -1.22 9.01
CA LEU A 85 -13.66 -2.43 9.34
C LEU A 85 -13.04 -3.70 8.76
N ALA A 86 -11.73 -3.90 8.97
CA ALA A 86 -10.96 -5.01 8.42
C ALA A 86 -10.41 -5.98 9.48
N GLY A 87 -10.82 -5.83 10.75
CA GLY A 87 -10.29 -6.61 11.87
C GLY A 87 -8.87 -6.16 12.23
N LEU A 88 -8.76 -4.95 12.79
CA LEU A 88 -7.47 -4.33 13.08
C LEU A 88 -6.75 -5.01 14.25
N PHE A 89 -5.43 -5.11 14.14
CA PHE A 89 -4.55 -5.48 15.25
C PHE A 89 -4.30 -4.28 16.17
N ARG A 90 -4.13 -3.08 15.59
CA ARG A 90 -4.04 -1.81 16.33
C ARG A 90 -5.01 -0.81 15.72
N TYR A 91 -5.74 -0.10 16.57
CA TYR A 91 -6.64 0.98 16.17
C TYR A 91 -5.84 2.26 15.97
N GLU A 92 -5.05 2.28 14.90
CA GLU A 92 -4.18 3.39 14.54
C GLU A 92 -4.04 3.47 13.02
N ALA A 93 -3.95 4.69 12.50
CA ALA A 93 -3.69 4.99 11.11
C ALA A 93 -2.46 5.87 10.94
N GLN A 94 -1.72 5.67 9.86
CA GLN A 94 -0.69 6.60 9.41
C GLN A 94 -1.13 7.25 8.11
N VAL A 95 -1.15 8.57 8.11
CA VAL A 95 -1.50 9.40 6.96
C VAL A 95 -0.25 10.10 6.46
N VAL A 96 0.17 9.78 5.24
CA VAL A 96 1.23 10.50 4.53
C VAL A 96 0.57 11.47 3.58
N ILE A 97 0.81 12.76 3.77
CA ILE A 97 0.31 13.84 2.91
C ILE A 97 1.48 14.27 2.02
N PRO A 98 1.49 13.93 0.71
CA PRO A 98 2.51 14.42 -0.22
C PRO A 98 2.49 15.95 -0.35
N GLY A 99 3.49 16.52 -0.99
CA GLY A 99 3.52 17.93 -1.39
C GLY A 99 2.41 18.27 -2.40
N PRO A 100 2.07 19.56 -2.58
CA PRO A 100 0.92 19.98 -3.39
C PRO A 100 0.93 19.45 -4.83
N ASP A 101 2.10 19.45 -5.47
CA ASP A 101 2.30 18.97 -6.84
C ASP A 101 2.05 17.46 -6.98
N ALA A 102 2.60 16.66 -6.06
CA ALA A 102 2.37 15.23 -6.01
C ALA A 102 0.90 14.93 -5.68
N GLN A 103 0.28 15.72 -4.80
CA GLN A 103 -1.14 15.59 -4.49
C GLN A 103 -2.02 15.80 -5.73
N ALA A 104 -1.82 16.89 -6.46
CA ALA A 104 -2.63 17.20 -7.64
C ALA A 104 -2.52 16.10 -8.70
N ARG A 105 -1.29 15.64 -9.00
CA ARG A 105 -1.06 14.57 -9.98
C ARG A 105 -1.63 13.23 -9.53
N LEU A 106 -1.47 12.87 -8.26
CA LEU A 106 -1.96 11.60 -7.74
C LEU A 106 -3.49 11.55 -7.68
N ALA A 107 -4.14 12.64 -7.25
CA ALA A 107 -5.59 12.77 -7.22
C ALA A 107 -6.22 12.60 -8.61
N GLN A 108 -5.58 13.14 -9.65
CA GLN A 108 -6.00 12.93 -11.03
C GLN A 108 -5.75 11.47 -11.45
N LEU A 109 -4.50 11.00 -11.33
CA LEU A 109 -4.04 9.72 -11.89
C LEU A 109 -4.82 8.52 -11.34
N VAL A 110 -5.13 8.50 -10.04
CA VAL A 110 -5.80 7.37 -9.39
C VAL A 110 -7.21 7.10 -9.95
N THR A 111 -7.84 8.11 -10.55
CA THR A 111 -9.16 7.97 -11.20
C THR A 111 -9.10 7.57 -12.67
N THR A 112 -7.90 7.53 -13.26
CA THR A 112 -7.69 7.24 -14.69
C THR A 112 -7.54 5.75 -14.98
N ARG A 113 -7.39 5.43 -16.28
CA ARG A 113 -7.06 4.07 -16.73
C ARG A 113 -5.64 3.64 -16.31
N THR A 114 -4.71 4.57 -16.11
CA THR A 114 -3.31 4.25 -15.75
C THR A 114 -3.25 3.53 -14.42
N ALA A 115 -3.96 4.00 -13.38
CA ALA A 115 -4.03 3.32 -12.09
C ALA A 115 -4.56 1.88 -12.18
N ARG A 116 -5.53 1.64 -13.09
CA ARG A 116 -6.06 0.30 -13.38
C ARG A 116 -5.07 -0.56 -14.17
N ARG A 117 -4.31 0.02 -15.09
CA ARG A 117 -3.26 -0.69 -15.85
C ARG A 117 -2.09 -1.12 -14.97
N LEU A 118 -1.81 -0.38 -13.90
CA LEU A 118 -0.79 -0.72 -12.92
C LEU A 118 -1.22 -1.83 -11.95
N HIS A 119 -2.50 -2.19 -11.91
CA HIS A 119 -2.99 -3.32 -11.13
C HIS A 119 -2.70 -4.64 -11.84
N HIS A 120 -2.30 -5.65 -11.06
CA HIS A 120 -2.08 -7.00 -11.52
C HIS A 120 -2.90 -7.99 -10.68
N ALA A 121 -3.69 -8.84 -11.34
CA ALA A 121 -4.64 -9.71 -10.65
C ALA A 121 -4.00 -10.81 -9.79
N ASN A 122 -2.76 -11.24 -10.10
CA ASN A 122 -2.08 -12.26 -9.28
C ASN A 122 -1.47 -11.60 -8.04
N TYR A 123 -2.14 -11.77 -6.92
CA TYR A 123 -1.76 -11.21 -5.64
C TYR A 123 -0.80 -12.14 -4.89
N ASN A 124 0.27 -11.55 -4.35
CA ASN A 124 1.19 -12.20 -3.43
C ASN A 124 1.56 -11.22 -2.32
N MET A 125 1.25 -11.53 -1.06
CA MET A 125 1.54 -10.68 0.09
C MET A 125 3.04 -10.35 0.22
N LEU A 126 3.89 -11.25 -0.27
CA LEU A 126 5.35 -11.13 -0.23
C LEU A 126 5.95 -11.03 -1.64
N SER A 127 5.24 -10.41 -2.59
CA SER A 127 5.76 -10.18 -3.95
C SER A 127 7.15 -9.52 -3.91
N TYR A 128 8.03 -9.95 -4.82
CA TYR A 128 9.33 -9.33 -5.00
C TYR A 128 9.15 -7.92 -5.59
N ALA A 129 9.77 -6.93 -4.95
CA ALA A 129 9.58 -5.52 -5.30
C ALA A 129 9.95 -5.17 -6.75
N TRP A 130 10.80 -5.99 -7.39
CA TRP A 130 11.30 -5.76 -8.75
C TRP A 130 10.92 -6.85 -9.76
N SER A 131 9.81 -7.56 -9.47
CA SER A 131 9.15 -8.47 -10.42
C SER A 131 7.74 -7.96 -10.70
N THR A 132 7.26 -8.25 -11.92
CA THR A 132 5.85 -8.01 -12.30
C THR A 132 5.01 -9.27 -12.28
N ARG A 133 5.59 -10.43 -11.91
CA ARG A 133 4.90 -11.73 -11.82
C ARG A 133 3.73 -11.72 -10.83
N TYR A 134 3.91 -11.01 -9.71
CA TYR A 134 2.90 -10.80 -8.68
C TYR A 134 2.86 -9.33 -8.25
N GLN A 135 1.82 -8.97 -7.52
CA GLN A 135 1.69 -7.67 -6.88
C GLN A 135 1.21 -7.85 -5.43
N ASN A 136 1.67 -6.97 -4.55
CA ASN A 136 1.07 -6.77 -3.24
C ASN A 136 0.42 -5.38 -3.18
N SER A 137 -0.47 -5.20 -2.22
CA SER A 137 -1.28 -3.99 -2.15
C SER A 137 -0.49 -2.69 -1.91
N ASN A 138 0.61 -2.76 -1.19
CA ASN A 138 1.49 -1.59 -0.98
C ASN A 138 2.32 -1.28 -2.24
N GLN A 139 2.64 -2.30 -3.04
CA GLN A 139 3.35 -2.16 -4.30
C GLN A 139 2.50 -1.44 -5.35
N TRP A 140 1.19 -1.71 -5.42
CA TRP A 140 0.29 -0.93 -6.28
C TRP A 140 0.25 0.56 -5.91
N VAL A 141 0.22 0.89 -4.61
CA VAL A 141 0.28 2.30 -4.16
C VAL A 141 1.60 2.94 -4.56
N LEU A 142 2.72 2.24 -4.37
CA LEU A 142 4.05 2.73 -4.74
C LEU A 142 4.18 2.99 -6.24
N GLU A 143 3.75 2.04 -7.08
CA GLU A 143 3.82 2.15 -8.54
C GLU A 143 2.87 3.23 -9.07
N THR A 144 1.71 3.43 -8.42
CA THR A 144 0.80 4.55 -8.72
C THR A 144 1.41 5.90 -8.34
N TYR A 145 2.10 5.97 -7.20
CA TYR A 145 2.86 7.17 -6.81
C TYR A 145 4.00 7.47 -7.79
N ALA A 146 4.72 6.45 -8.25
CA ALA A 146 5.76 6.58 -9.27
C ALA A 146 5.19 7.15 -10.59
N ALA A 147 4.04 6.64 -11.03
CA ALA A 147 3.37 7.14 -12.22
C ALA A 147 2.94 8.61 -12.08
N ALA A 148 2.50 9.02 -10.89
CA ALA A 148 2.17 10.42 -10.62
C ALA A 148 3.40 11.32 -10.45
N GLY A 149 4.56 10.74 -10.11
CA GLY A 149 5.84 11.44 -9.99
C GLY A 149 6.53 11.65 -11.35
N ALA A 150 6.25 10.81 -12.34
CA ALA A 150 6.80 10.92 -13.68
C ALA A 150 6.04 11.95 -14.54
N PRO A 151 6.70 12.52 -15.57
CA PRO A 151 6.02 13.18 -16.69
C PRO A 151 4.85 12.35 -17.23
N ALA A 152 3.76 13.03 -17.60
CA ALA A 152 2.54 12.37 -18.09
C ALA A 152 2.84 11.46 -19.29
N GLY A 153 2.36 10.21 -19.24
CA GLY A 153 2.55 9.21 -20.28
C GLY A 153 3.90 8.47 -20.24
N GLN A 154 4.83 8.82 -19.34
CA GLN A 154 6.13 8.14 -19.23
C GLN A 154 6.06 6.82 -18.45
N VAL A 155 5.12 6.71 -17.51
CA VAL A 155 4.92 5.51 -16.68
C VAL A 155 3.47 5.06 -16.81
N GLU A 156 3.25 4.05 -17.64
CA GLU A 156 1.93 3.49 -17.98
C GLU A 156 1.85 1.98 -17.74
N THR A 157 2.97 1.36 -17.35
CA THR A 157 3.13 -0.06 -17.05
C THR A 157 3.88 -0.27 -15.74
N ARG A 158 3.77 -1.48 -15.18
CA ARG A 158 4.46 -1.83 -13.93
C ARG A 158 5.97 -1.86 -14.11
N GLU A 159 6.45 -2.33 -15.27
CA GLU A 159 7.86 -2.34 -15.63
C GLU A 159 8.45 -0.93 -15.67
N GLU A 160 7.74 0.02 -16.30
CA GLU A 160 8.14 1.44 -16.33
C GLU A 160 8.13 2.06 -14.93
N ALA A 161 7.11 1.76 -14.11
CA ALA A 161 7.03 2.25 -12.74
C ALA A 161 8.21 1.75 -11.91
N GLN A 162 8.55 0.46 -12.02
CA GLN A 162 9.69 -0.14 -11.34
C GLN A 162 11.03 0.43 -11.84
N ALA A 163 11.18 0.68 -13.14
CA ALA A 163 12.37 1.32 -13.68
C ALA A 163 12.53 2.76 -13.16
N TRP A 164 11.44 3.53 -13.14
CA TRP A 164 11.42 4.88 -12.58
C TRP A 164 11.78 4.88 -11.09
N LEU A 165 11.20 3.95 -10.32
CA LEU A 165 11.48 3.79 -8.88
C LEU A 165 12.96 3.48 -8.61
N LYS A 166 13.60 2.64 -9.42
CA LYS A 166 15.06 2.38 -9.32
C LYS A 166 15.87 3.65 -9.56
N GLY A 167 15.52 4.42 -10.60
CA GLY A 167 16.18 5.69 -10.91
C GLY A 167 15.97 6.75 -9.83
N ALA A 168 14.79 6.76 -9.20
CA ALA A 168 14.44 7.66 -8.10
C ALA A 168 15.00 7.21 -6.73
N GLY A 169 15.74 6.09 -6.67
CA GLY A 169 16.38 5.61 -5.45
C GLY A 169 15.44 4.93 -4.46
N PHE A 170 14.29 4.41 -4.91
CA PHE A 170 13.48 3.53 -4.06
C PHE A 170 14.26 2.28 -3.68
N ALA A 171 14.24 1.94 -2.39
CA ALA A 171 14.77 0.67 -1.88
C ALA A 171 13.66 -0.07 -1.12
N PRO A 172 13.38 -1.34 -1.46
CA PRO A 172 12.45 -2.14 -0.67
C PRO A 172 13.02 -2.42 0.73
N ILE A 173 12.17 -2.94 1.61
CA ILE A 173 12.65 -3.58 2.84
C ILE A 173 13.00 -5.04 2.55
N THR A 174 13.87 -5.62 3.37
CA THR A 174 14.10 -7.06 3.41
C THR A 174 13.47 -7.61 4.68
N VAL A 175 12.48 -8.49 4.55
CA VAL A 175 11.98 -9.29 5.68
C VAL A 175 12.67 -10.64 5.70
N TYR A 176 13.04 -11.11 6.89
CA TYR A 176 13.64 -12.43 7.04
C TYR A 176 12.56 -13.49 7.26
N VAL A 177 12.45 -14.45 6.34
CA VAL A 177 11.52 -15.57 6.45
C VAL A 177 12.27 -16.89 6.34
N PRO A 178 12.48 -17.62 7.45
CA PRO A 178 13.18 -18.90 7.46
C PRO A 178 12.57 -19.92 6.49
N SER A 179 13.39 -20.80 5.92
CA SER A 179 12.97 -21.83 4.95
C SER A 179 11.81 -22.71 5.43
N VAL A 180 11.85 -23.15 6.70
CA VAL A 180 10.78 -23.95 7.31
C VAL A 180 9.44 -23.22 7.36
N THR A 181 9.47 -21.91 7.63
CA THR A 181 8.28 -21.05 7.64
C THR A 181 7.73 -20.86 6.23
N ARG A 182 8.59 -20.78 5.22
CA ARG A 182 8.17 -20.60 3.82
C ARG A 182 7.48 -21.82 3.22
N LEU A 183 7.98 -23.02 3.55
CA LEU A 183 7.35 -24.27 3.13
C LEU A 183 5.92 -24.37 3.69
N GLY A 184 5.75 -24.07 4.99
CA GLY A 184 4.42 -24.04 5.62
C GLY A 184 3.52 -22.90 5.11
N ALA A 185 4.07 -21.71 4.89
CA ALA A 185 3.31 -20.56 4.40
C ALA A 185 2.72 -20.79 3.01
N ARG A 186 3.48 -21.39 2.09
CA ARG A 186 3.01 -21.72 0.74
C ARG A 186 1.94 -22.82 0.74
N MET A 187 2.00 -23.77 1.69
CA MET A 187 1.01 -24.83 1.82
C MET A 187 -0.31 -24.35 2.46
N LEU A 188 -0.27 -23.29 3.27
CA LEU A 188 -1.40 -22.84 4.10
C LEU A 188 -2.03 -21.52 3.64
N ARG A 189 -1.36 -20.74 2.79
CA ARG A 189 -1.87 -19.44 2.30
C ARG A 189 -1.76 -19.35 0.79
N ALA A 190 -2.91 -19.21 0.12
CA ALA A 190 -2.97 -19.11 -1.34
C ALA A 190 -2.27 -17.85 -1.87
N ASN A 191 -2.15 -16.80 -1.06
CA ASN A 191 -1.54 -15.52 -1.41
C ASN A 191 -0.07 -15.37 -1.00
N VAL A 192 0.67 -16.47 -0.81
CA VAL A 192 2.09 -16.43 -0.48
C VAL A 192 2.89 -17.29 -1.45
N ALA A 193 3.74 -16.64 -2.23
CA ALA A 193 4.71 -17.26 -3.12
C ALA A 193 6.09 -16.60 -2.97
N PHE A 194 7.14 -17.32 -3.36
CA PHE A 194 8.53 -16.85 -3.30
C PHE A 194 9.29 -17.13 -4.60
N ASP A 195 8.61 -17.58 -5.65
CA ASP A 195 9.19 -17.97 -6.93
C ASP A 195 9.50 -16.77 -7.85
N ASP A 196 9.15 -15.56 -7.44
CA ASP A 196 9.50 -14.29 -8.08
C ASP A 196 10.72 -13.59 -7.44
N HIS A 197 11.25 -14.10 -6.32
CA HIS A 197 12.44 -13.56 -5.67
C HIS A 197 13.73 -14.13 -6.31
N PRO A 198 14.81 -13.33 -6.41
CA PRO A 198 16.12 -13.83 -6.83
C PRO A 198 16.56 -15.03 -6.00
N PHE A 199 17.10 -16.05 -6.67
CA PHE A 199 17.39 -17.35 -6.04
C PHE A 199 18.26 -17.21 -4.78
N ASP A 200 19.37 -16.47 -4.84
CA ASP A 200 20.31 -16.35 -3.72
C ASP A 200 19.67 -15.68 -2.49
N ARG A 201 18.93 -14.59 -2.71
CA ARG A 201 18.22 -13.87 -1.64
C ARG A 201 17.15 -14.77 -1.03
N ARG A 202 16.37 -15.45 -1.88
CA ARG A 202 15.39 -16.44 -1.46
C ARG A 202 16.06 -17.54 -0.64
N MET A 203 17.17 -18.12 -1.06
CA MET A 203 17.85 -19.18 -0.31
C MET A 203 18.38 -18.69 1.03
N ALA A 204 18.84 -17.43 1.09
CA ALA A 204 19.23 -16.76 2.32
C ALA A 204 18.05 -16.35 3.23
N GLY A 205 16.79 -16.62 2.83
CA GLY A 205 15.60 -16.20 3.59
C GLY A 205 15.32 -14.70 3.54
N GLN A 206 16.02 -13.97 2.67
CA GLN A 206 15.87 -12.53 2.45
C GLN A 206 14.78 -12.29 1.41
N ILE A 207 13.65 -11.76 1.86
CA ILE A 207 12.46 -11.52 1.04
C ILE A 207 12.31 -10.01 0.88
N ASP A 208 12.64 -9.50 -0.30
CA ASP A 208 12.55 -8.06 -0.58
C ASP A 208 11.15 -7.72 -1.10
N THR A 209 10.39 -6.98 -0.30
CA THR A 209 8.99 -6.68 -0.63
C THR A 209 8.65 -5.23 -0.32
N VAL A 210 7.52 -4.75 -0.85
CA VAL A 210 7.02 -3.40 -0.58
C VAL A 210 6.15 -3.41 0.67
N SER A 211 6.53 -2.58 1.65
CA SER A 211 5.75 -2.31 2.87
C SER A 211 5.29 -0.86 2.92
N THR A 212 4.36 -0.57 3.82
CA THR A 212 3.94 0.79 4.15
C THR A 212 5.13 1.66 4.56
N ASP A 213 6.00 1.16 5.44
CA ASP A 213 7.23 1.81 5.89
C ASP A 213 8.18 2.16 4.73
N ALA A 214 8.33 1.26 3.75
CA ALA A 214 9.16 1.50 2.57
C ALA A 214 8.59 2.65 1.72
N VAL A 215 7.27 2.67 1.51
CA VAL A 215 6.58 3.74 0.77
C VAL A 215 6.73 5.08 1.49
N VAL A 216 6.47 5.12 2.81
CA VAL A 216 6.59 6.35 3.61
C VAL A 216 8.00 6.91 3.56
N ARG A 217 9.02 6.06 3.75
CA ARG A 217 10.43 6.46 3.66
C ARG A 217 10.74 7.04 2.28
N PHE A 218 10.27 6.40 1.22
CA PHE A 218 10.50 6.89 -0.14
C PHE A 218 9.85 8.25 -0.39
N VAL A 219 8.55 8.38 -0.09
CA VAL A 219 7.82 9.65 -0.28
C VAL A 219 8.51 10.79 0.46
N ARG A 220 8.90 10.59 1.73
CA ARG A 220 9.61 11.62 2.50
C ARG A 220 10.99 11.97 1.95
N ASN A 221 11.66 11.03 1.27
CA ASN A 221 12.97 11.27 0.69
C ASN A 221 12.89 12.06 -0.62
N VAL A 222 11.87 11.81 -1.44
CA VAL A 222 11.73 12.45 -2.77
C VAL A 222 10.86 13.70 -2.75
N ASP A 223 10.08 13.90 -1.69
CA ASP A 223 9.18 15.03 -1.51
C ASP A 223 9.43 15.70 -0.15
N GLY A 224 10.22 16.78 -0.17
CA GLY A 224 10.56 17.54 1.04
C GLY A 224 9.38 18.29 1.68
N ALA A 225 8.24 18.41 0.99
CA ALA A 225 7.01 18.98 1.53
C ALA A 225 6.07 17.93 2.14
N ALA A 226 6.40 16.64 2.02
CA ALA A 226 5.58 15.57 2.55
C ALA A 226 5.53 15.59 4.08
N ARG A 227 4.34 15.38 4.63
CA ARG A 227 4.08 15.33 6.07
C ARG A 227 3.48 13.99 6.46
N VAL A 228 3.75 13.54 7.69
CA VAL A 228 3.18 12.30 8.23
C VAL A 228 2.43 12.63 9.51
N ILE A 229 1.21 12.11 9.62
CA ILE A 229 0.33 12.24 10.78
C ILE A 229 -0.02 10.82 11.24
N VAL A 230 -0.01 10.59 12.55
CA VAL A 230 -0.54 9.37 13.15
C VAL A 230 -1.87 9.71 13.81
N VAL A 231 -2.88 8.88 13.58
CA VAL A 231 -4.22 8.99 14.16
C VAL A 231 -4.47 7.75 15.00
N GLU A 232 -4.73 7.93 16.28
CA GLU A 232 -5.02 6.88 17.26
C GLU A 232 -6.45 6.98 17.75
#